data_AF-W2P1G3-F1
#
_entry.id   AF-W2P1G3-F1
#
_cell.length_a   1.000
_cell.length_b   1.000
_cell.length_c   1.000
_cell.angle_alpha   90.00
_cell.angle_beta   90.00
_cell.angle_gamma   90.00
#
_symmetry.space_group_name_H-M   'P 1'
#
loop_
_entity.id
_entity.type
_entity.pdbx_description
1 polymer ?
#
loop_
_entity_poly.entity_id
_entity_poly.type
_entity_poly.pdbx_seq_one_letter_code
_entity_poly.pdbx_strand_id
1 'polypeptide(L)'
;MHKWLDALNGTGIHAFIYGHTHGEKHDYSDSLRIHFVENGAGGGTKKEFASTIPSFATQYVKKEWAYTGDEYGFFSVEGSKDWLKLQYHTADSKWKFTENWADMTIGGVATKHCWYIPRDGSEGKAC
;
A
#
# COMPACT_ATOMS: atom_id res chain seq x y z
N MET A 1 -0.36 -3.87 -22.22
CA MET A 1 -0.94 -3.45 -20.92
C MET A 1 -2.11 -4.33 -20.51
N HIS A 2 -3.07 -4.67 -21.40
CA HIS A 2 -4.09 -5.69 -21.09
C HIS A 2 -3.51 -7.01 -20.58
N LYS A 3 -2.41 -7.47 -21.18
CA LYS A 3 -1.67 -8.66 -20.73
C LYS A 3 -1.40 -8.73 -19.23
N TRP A 4 -1.23 -7.59 -18.55
CA TRP A 4 -0.98 -7.58 -17.10
C TRP A 4 -2.27 -7.81 -16.30
N LEU A 5 -3.35 -7.11 -16.66
CA LEU A 5 -4.68 -7.36 -16.07
C LEU A 5 -5.15 -8.79 -16.37
N ASP A 6 -4.91 -9.27 -17.58
CA ASP A 6 -5.21 -10.64 -18.00
C ASP A 6 -4.41 -11.67 -17.19
N ALA A 7 -3.15 -11.37 -16.87
CA ALA A 7 -2.29 -12.25 -16.07
C ALA A 7 -2.74 -12.36 -14.60
N LEU A 8 -3.42 -11.34 -14.08
CA LEU A 8 -4.01 -11.39 -12.74
C LEU A 8 -5.39 -12.05 -12.69
N ASN A 9 -6.11 -11.99 -13.79
CA ASN A 9 -7.51 -12.39 -13.81
C ASN A 9 -7.64 -13.88 -13.42
N GLY A 10 -8.48 -14.17 -12.43
CA GLY A 10 -8.72 -15.53 -11.95
C GLY A 10 -7.57 -16.16 -11.17
N THR A 11 -6.52 -15.42 -10.80
CA THR A 11 -5.40 -15.95 -10.00
C THR A 11 -5.75 -16.25 -8.55
N GLY A 12 -6.82 -15.64 -8.02
CA GLY A 12 -7.17 -15.70 -6.59
C GLY A 12 -6.26 -14.86 -5.70
N ILE A 13 -5.41 -14.00 -6.28
CA ILE A 13 -4.69 -12.97 -5.55
C ILE A 13 -5.71 -11.91 -5.11
N HIS A 14 -5.62 -11.44 -3.87
CA HIS A 14 -6.48 -10.36 -3.33
C HIS A 14 -5.71 -9.13 -2.87
N ALA A 15 -4.40 -9.25 -2.65
CA ALA A 15 -3.52 -8.14 -2.35
C ALA A 15 -2.24 -8.25 -3.20
N PHE A 16 -1.96 -7.21 -3.97
CA PHE A 16 -0.74 -7.04 -4.74
C PHE A 16 0.06 -5.88 -4.16
N ILE A 17 1.10 -6.20 -3.38
CA ILE A 17 1.92 -5.21 -2.66
C ILE A 17 3.22 -4.99 -3.42
N TYR A 18 3.56 -3.73 -3.70
CA TYR A 18 4.72 -3.36 -4.51
C TYR A 18 5.36 -2.04 -4.03
N GLY A 19 6.56 -1.72 -4.52
CA GLY A 19 7.29 -0.49 -4.21
C GLY A 19 7.71 0.26 -5.48
N HIS A 20 9.00 0.60 -5.58
CA HIS A 20 9.62 1.39 -6.67
C HIS A 20 9.31 2.88 -6.65
N THR A 21 8.03 3.26 -6.66
CA THR A 21 7.64 4.66 -6.39
C THR A 21 7.86 4.95 -4.92
N HIS A 22 8.47 6.09 -4.58
CA HIS A 22 8.67 6.50 -3.19
C HIS A 22 7.39 7.08 -2.54
N GLY A 23 6.25 6.43 -2.77
CA GLY A 23 4.94 6.84 -2.32
C GLY A 23 4.17 5.69 -1.70
N GLU A 24 2.99 6.02 -1.18
CA GLU A 24 2.16 5.12 -0.38
C GLU A 24 0.70 5.25 -0.81
N LYS A 25 0.09 4.16 -1.27
CA LYS A 25 -1.32 4.15 -1.68
C LYS A 25 -1.96 2.78 -1.60
N HIS A 26 -3.29 2.82 -1.69
CA HIS A 26 -4.17 1.67 -1.73
C HIS A 26 -5.23 1.93 -2.81
N ASP A 27 -5.23 1.10 -3.85
CA ASP A 27 -6.24 1.11 -4.92
C ASP A 27 -6.97 -0.24 -4.93
N TYR A 28 -8.16 -0.30 -5.53
CA TYR A 28 -8.96 -1.52 -5.65
C TYR A 28 -9.51 -1.71 -7.07
N SER A 29 -9.55 -2.96 -7.51
CA SER A 29 -10.21 -3.37 -8.75
C SER A 29 -11.31 -4.37 -8.47
N ASP A 30 -12.57 -3.98 -8.74
CA ASP A 30 -13.72 -4.86 -8.55
C ASP A 30 -13.75 -6.03 -9.54
N SER A 31 -13.42 -5.76 -10.79
CA SER A 31 -13.39 -6.79 -11.84
C SER A 31 -12.32 -7.86 -11.60
N LEU A 32 -11.20 -7.50 -10.98
CA LEU A 32 -10.12 -8.43 -10.65
C LEU A 32 -10.18 -8.94 -9.20
N ARG A 33 -10.97 -8.30 -8.32
CA ARG A 33 -11.00 -8.57 -6.88
C ARG A 33 -9.64 -8.48 -6.21
N ILE A 34 -8.89 -7.44 -6.56
CA ILE A 34 -7.50 -7.20 -6.13
C ILE A 34 -7.34 -5.80 -5.57
N HIS A 35 -6.70 -5.75 -4.40
CA HIS A 35 -6.15 -4.54 -3.80
C HIS A 35 -4.72 -4.33 -4.27
N PHE A 36 -4.42 -3.15 -4.82
CA PHE A 36 -3.07 -2.74 -5.22
C PHE A 36 -2.50 -1.81 -4.15
N VAL A 37 -1.42 -2.22 -3.50
CA VAL A 37 -0.82 -1.49 -2.37
C VAL A 37 0.59 -1.05 -2.75
N GLU A 38 0.78 0.25 -2.92
CA GLU A 38 2.10 0.86 -3.11
C GLU A 38 2.69 1.15 -1.73
N ASN A 39 3.88 0.60 -1.47
CA ASN A 39 4.65 0.71 -0.23
C ASN A 39 6.13 0.93 -0.55
N GLY A 40 6.50 2.15 -0.91
CA GLY A 40 7.87 2.48 -1.36
C GLY A 40 8.53 3.68 -0.68
N ALA A 41 7.83 4.40 0.20
CA ALA A 41 8.37 5.50 1.00
C ALA A 41 8.94 5.02 2.35
N GLY A 42 9.80 4.00 2.32
CA GLY A 42 10.31 3.33 3.53
C GLY A 42 11.47 4.01 4.26
N GLY A 43 11.99 5.15 3.78
CA GLY A 43 13.07 5.89 4.46
C GLY A 43 14.47 5.83 3.82
N GLY A 44 14.62 5.23 2.63
CA GLY A 44 15.94 5.03 2.00
C GLY A 44 16.60 6.29 1.44
N THR A 45 15.85 7.11 0.67
CA THR A 45 16.44 8.27 -0.02
C THR A 45 15.47 9.43 -0.21
N LYS A 46 14.25 9.14 -0.66
CA LYS A 46 13.24 10.15 -0.99
C LYS A 46 11.85 9.65 -0.58
N LYS A 47 10.95 10.59 -0.36
CA LYS A 47 9.50 10.43 -0.23
C LYS A 47 8.83 11.40 -1.18
N GLU A 48 7.82 10.92 -1.88
CA GLU A 48 7.15 11.60 -2.97
C GLU A 48 5.64 11.30 -2.90
N PHE A 49 4.85 11.96 -3.75
CA PHE A 49 3.44 11.60 -3.91
C PHE A 49 3.30 10.20 -4.50
N ALA A 50 2.27 9.49 -4.07
CA ALA A 50 1.93 8.19 -4.64
C ALA A 50 1.64 8.26 -6.15
N SER A 51 1.90 7.16 -6.86
CA SER A 51 1.63 7.10 -8.29
C SER A 51 0.13 7.26 -8.61
N THR A 52 -0.19 8.03 -9.63
CA THR A 52 -1.57 8.15 -10.12
C THR A 52 -2.00 6.89 -10.85
N ILE A 53 -3.29 6.57 -10.81
CA ILE A 53 -3.84 5.49 -11.63
C ILE A 53 -3.71 5.91 -13.10
N PRO A 54 -3.02 5.12 -13.96
CA PRO A 54 -2.87 5.46 -15.37
C PRO A 54 -4.22 5.56 -16.07
N SER A 55 -4.36 6.47 -17.04
CA SER A 55 -5.65 6.76 -17.70
C SER A 55 -6.34 5.54 -18.32
N PHE A 56 -5.59 4.53 -18.78
CA PHE A 56 -6.19 3.31 -19.33
C PHE A 56 -6.78 2.38 -18.26
N ALA A 57 -6.33 2.51 -17.01
CA ALA A 57 -6.67 1.65 -15.88
C ALA A 57 -7.80 2.21 -15.02
N THR A 58 -8.18 3.47 -15.19
CA THR A 58 -9.22 4.15 -14.39
C THR A 58 -10.61 3.52 -14.54
N GLN A 59 -10.86 2.77 -15.62
CA GLN A 59 -12.09 2.00 -15.83
C GLN A 59 -12.10 0.65 -15.07
N TYR A 60 -10.96 0.21 -14.54
CA TYR A 60 -10.80 -1.08 -13.86
C TYR A 60 -10.40 -0.94 -12.39
N VAL A 61 -9.70 0.15 -12.07
CA VAL A 61 -9.10 0.40 -10.77
C VAL A 61 -9.58 1.75 -10.27
N LYS A 62 -10.02 1.79 -9.01
CA LYS A 62 -10.37 3.01 -8.30
C LYS A 62 -9.41 3.24 -7.14
N LYS A 63 -9.24 4.51 -6.77
CA LYS A 63 -8.40 4.89 -5.63
C LYS A 63 -9.20 4.73 -4.34
N GLU A 64 -8.69 3.94 -3.40
CA GLU A 64 -9.22 3.88 -2.03
C GLU A 64 -8.57 4.95 -1.16
N TRP A 65 -7.23 5.03 -1.21
CA TRP A 65 -6.46 5.91 -0.36
C TRP A 65 -5.08 6.20 -0.95
N ALA A 66 -4.56 7.40 -0.71
CA ALA A 66 -3.17 7.76 -1.04
C ALA A 66 -2.65 8.76 -0.01
N TYR A 67 -1.39 8.61 0.38
CA TYR A 67 -0.73 9.52 1.30
C TYR A 67 -0.20 10.77 0.58
N THR A 68 -0.03 11.87 1.32
CA THR A 68 0.42 13.17 0.80
C THR A 68 1.94 13.26 0.57
N GLY A 69 2.71 12.25 0.97
CA GLY A 69 4.16 12.17 0.74
C GLY A 69 5.02 12.94 1.75
N ASP A 70 4.43 13.45 2.83
CA ASP A 70 5.11 14.32 3.81
C ASP A 70 5.97 13.54 4.83
N GLU A 71 5.71 12.25 5.01
CA GLU A 71 6.34 11.35 5.99
C GLU A 71 6.77 10.05 5.32
N TYR A 72 7.77 9.39 5.91
CA TYR A 72 8.07 8.00 5.59
C TYR A 72 7.10 7.08 6.32
N GLY A 73 6.96 5.85 5.84
CA GLY A 73 6.07 4.89 6.47
C GLY A 73 6.24 3.48 5.96
N PHE A 74 5.36 2.61 6.43
CA PHE A 74 5.29 1.23 6.00
C PHE A 74 3.89 0.67 6.22
N PHE A 75 3.53 -0.29 5.38
CA PHE A 75 2.35 -1.12 5.57
C PHE A 75 2.68 -2.36 6.42
N SER A 76 1.86 -2.62 7.44
CA SER A 76 1.79 -3.92 8.10
C SER A 76 0.58 -4.72 7.63
N VAL A 77 0.72 -6.03 7.62
CA VAL A 77 -0.38 -6.96 7.30
C VAL A 77 -0.60 -7.97 8.43
N GLU A 78 -1.85 -8.22 8.77
CA GLU A 78 -2.26 -9.25 9.74
C GLU A 78 -3.33 -10.15 9.12
N GLY A 79 -3.05 -11.45 9.01
CA GLY A 79 -3.94 -12.41 8.36
C GLY A 79 -4.83 -13.16 9.35
N SER A 80 -6.07 -13.42 8.94
CA SER A 80 -7.03 -14.30 9.61
C SER A 80 -7.65 -15.27 8.60
N LYS A 81 -8.57 -16.13 9.05
CA LYS A 81 -9.32 -17.03 8.15
C LYS A 81 -10.24 -16.29 7.19
N ASP A 82 -10.62 -15.07 7.53
CA ASP A 82 -11.70 -14.33 6.86
C ASP A 82 -11.22 -13.03 6.22
N TRP A 83 -10.14 -12.44 6.74
CA TRP A 83 -9.62 -11.14 6.32
C TRP A 83 -8.10 -11.04 6.41
N LEU A 84 -7.51 -10.20 5.56
CA LEU A 84 -6.20 -9.62 5.71
C LEU A 84 -6.37 -8.15 6.14
N LYS A 85 -5.94 -7.82 7.35
CA LYS A 85 -5.92 -6.45 7.85
C LYS A 85 -4.67 -5.74 7.35
N LEU A 86 -4.84 -4.70 6.57
CA LEU A 86 -3.80 -3.84 6.02
C LEU A 86 -3.76 -2.53 6.81
N GLN A 87 -2.59 -2.10 7.28
CA GLN A 87 -2.44 -0.84 8.02
C GLN A 87 -1.22 -0.09 7.54
N TYR A 88 -1.38 1.19 7.18
CA TYR A 88 -0.26 2.09 6.92
C TYR A 88 0.13 2.85 8.17
N HIS A 89 1.41 2.87 8.47
CA HIS A 89 2.00 3.53 9.62
C HIS A 89 3.03 4.57 9.18
N THR A 90 2.98 5.77 9.77
CA THR A 90 3.97 6.82 9.53
C THR A 90 5.05 6.83 10.59
N ALA A 91 6.27 7.13 10.15
CA ALA A 91 7.43 7.41 10.99
C ALA A 91 7.50 8.93 11.25
N ASP A 92 7.47 9.32 12.52
CA ASP A 92 7.59 10.73 12.90
C ASP A 92 9.01 11.31 12.64
N SER A 93 9.18 12.61 12.91
CA SER A 93 10.45 13.31 12.69
C SER A 93 11.61 12.88 13.59
N LYS A 94 11.38 12.02 14.60
CA LYS A 94 12.43 11.47 15.45
C LYS A 94 13.10 10.24 14.85
N TRP A 95 12.52 9.66 13.79
CA TRP A 95 13.17 8.62 13.03
C TRP A 95 14.36 9.18 12.24
N LYS A 96 15.48 8.49 12.34
CA LYS A 96 16.65 8.71 11.49
C LYS A 96 17.01 7.39 10.83
N PHE A 97 16.65 7.26 9.56
CA PHE A 97 17.01 6.10 8.74
C PHE A 97 18.46 6.25 8.25
N THR A 98 19.25 5.20 8.44
CA THR A 98 20.66 5.14 8.06
C THR A 98 21.04 3.68 7.81
N GLU A 99 22.05 3.46 6.96
CA GLU A 99 22.58 2.13 6.68
C GLU A 99 23.25 1.48 7.90
N ASN A 100 23.79 2.30 8.81
CA ASN A 100 24.37 1.84 10.06
C ASN A 100 23.31 1.80 11.16
N TRP A 101 23.08 0.61 11.72
CA TRP A 101 22.12 0.41 12.83
C TRP A 101 22.43 1.28 14.05
N ALA A 102 23.71 1.43 14.41
CA ALA A 102 24.14 2.21 15.57
C ALA A 102 23.79 3.71 15.46
N ASP A 103 23.63 4.22 14.23
CA ASP A 103 23.32 5.62 13.96
C ASP A 103 21.83 5.88 13.77
N MET A 104 21.01 4.82 13.79
CA MET A 104 19.56 4.86 13.63
C MET A 104 18.89 5.33 14.92
N THR A 105 17.88 6.19 14.79
CA THR A 105 17.01 6.57 15.91
C THR A 105 15.60 6.06 15.66
N ILE A 106 14.99 5.52 16.71
CA ILE A 106 13.60 5.07 16.70
C ILE A 106 12.73 6.24 17.16
N GLY A 107 11.76 6.61 16.33
CA GLY A 107 10.75 7.61 16.64
C GLY A 107 9.39 7.00 16.95
N GLY A 108 8.38 7.86 17.02
CA GLY A 108 6.98 7.46 17.14
C GLY A 108 6.43 6.87 15.85
N VAL A 109 5.34 6.11 15.99
CA VAL A 109 4.62 5.48 14.89
C VAL A 109 3.13 5.80 15.02
N ALA A 110 2.50 6.21 13.92
CA ALA A 110 1.06 6.50 13.89
C ALA A 110 0.38 5.78 12.72
N THR A 111 -0.70 5.05 12.99
CA THR A 111 -1.52 4.47 11.92
C THR A 111 -2.36 5.57 11.26
N LYS A 112 -2.27 5.70 9.93
CA LYS A 112 -3.02 6.71 9.16
C LYS A 112 -4.05 6.11 8.19
N HIS A 113 -3.91 4.84 7.87
CA HIS A 113 -4.86 4.10 7.04
C HIS A 113 -5.01 2.68 7.57
N CYS A 114 -6.22 2.16 7.52
CA CYS A 114 -6.53 0.81 7.93
C CYS A 114 -7.64 0.23 7.06
N TRP A 115 -7.47 -1.02 6.64
CA TRP A 115 -8.42 -1.68 5.76
C TRP A 115 -8.48 -3.19 6.03
N TYR A 116 -9.67 -3.76 6.03
CA TYR A 116 -9.88 -5.20 6.02
C TYR A 116 -10.11 -5.66 4.58
N ILE A 117 -9.16 -6.39 4.02
CA ILE A 117 -9.28 -7.07 2.73
C ILE A 117 -9.95 -8.44 2.99
N PRO A 118 -11.14 -8.70 2.47
CA PRO A 118 -11.86 -9.96 2.67
C PRO A 118 -11.22 -11.11 1.90
N ARG A 119 -11.37 -12.34 2.42
CA ARG A 119 -10.87 -13.55 1.77
C ARG A 119 -11.48 -13.81 0.39
N ASP A 120 -12.65 -13.26 0.08
CA ASP A 120 -13.29 -13.40 -1.24
C ASP A 120 -12.85 -12.35 -2.26
N GLY A 121 -11.98 -11.42 -1.84
CA GLY A 121 -11.44 -10.34 -2.65
C GLY A 121 -12.41 -9.21 -2.94
N SER A 122 -13.57 -9.17 -2.29
CA SER A 122 -14.44 -8.00 -2.35
C SER A 122 -13.74 -6.77 -1.77
N GLU A 123 -14.27 -5.58 -2.04
CA GLU A 123 -13.63 -4.31 -1.69
C GLU A 123 -13.25 -4.18 -0.20
N GLY A 124 -13.96 -4.86 0.70
CA GLY A 124 -13.68 -4.77 2.12
C GLY A 124 -14.14 -3.44 2.72
N LYS A 125 -13.47 -3.01 3.79
CA LYS A 125 -13.87 -1.83 4.56
C LYS A 125 -12.75 -1.29 5.41
N ALA A 126 -12.86 -0.01 5.81
CA ALA A 126 -12.02 0.56 6.83
C ALA A 126 -12.13 -0.21 8.16
N CYS A 127 -11.01 -0.24 8.90
CA CYS A 127 -11.08 -0.37 10.35
C CYS A 127 -11.11 1.04 10.98
#